data_AF-D3LW15-F1
#
_entry.id   AF-D3LW15-F1
#
_cell.length_a   1.000
_cell.length_b   1.000
_cell.length_c   1.000
_cell.angle_alpha   90.00
_cell.angle_beta   90.00
_cell.angle_gamma   90.00
#
_symmetry.space_group_name_H-M   'P 1'
#
loop_
_entity.id
_entity.type
_entity.pdbx_description
1 polymer ?
#
loop_
_entity_poly.entity_id
_entity_poly.type
_entity_poly.pdbx_seq_one_letter_code
_entity_poly.pdbx_strand_id
1 'polypeptide(L)' 'MGKYDIPELKRQTIKLPEKWIGFNEVNTYKGECTQTGVHFFLDDYQFERIWNRPTVYVKQLSKFSLVAYTL' A
#
# COMPACT_ATOMS: atom_id res chain seq x y z
N MET A 1 5.83 -14.99 21.46
CA MET A 1 4.68 -15.49 20.67
C MET A 1 3.43 -15.10 21.43
N GLY A 2 2.39 -14.58 20.75
CA GLY A 2 1.16 -14.15 21.41
C GLY A 2 0.39 -15.32 22.03
N LYS A 3 -0.69 -15.03 22.76
CA LYS A 3 -1.49 -15.99 23.56
C LYS A 3 -2.00 -17.23 22.79
N TYR A 4 -1.97 -17.20 21.46
CA TYR A 4 -2.46 -18.29 20.59
C TYR A 4 -1.48 -18.59 19.42
N ASP A 5 -0.18 -18.39 19.61
CA ASP A 5 0.85 -18.42 18.55
C ASP A 5 0.60 -17.43 17.39
N ILE A 6 -0.33 -16.50 17.59
CA ILE A 6 -0.55 -15.37 16.70
C ILE A 6 0.61 -14.38 16.93
N PRO A 7 1.30 -13.92 15.86
CA PRO A 7 2.29 -12.87 15.98
C PRO A 7 1.68 -11.60 16.58
N GLU A 8 2.31 -11.04 17.61
CA GLU A 8 1.89 -9.76 18.17
C GLU A 8 2.29 -8.61 17.24
N LEU A 9 1.29 -7.88 16.76
CA LEU A 9 1.49 -6.65 16.00
C LEU A 9 1.79 -5.52 16.98
N LYS A 10 3.03 -5.03 16.96
CA LYS A 10 3.39 -3.82 17.73
C LYS A 10 2.74 -2.60 17.10
N ARG A 11 2.29 -1.66 17.94
CA ARG A 11 1.90 -0.33 17.47
C ARG A 11 3.07 0.26 16.66
N GLN A 12 2.78 0.69 15.45
CA GLN A 12 3.73 1.42 14.62
C GLN A 12 3.36 2.89 14.62
N THR A 13 4.36 3.75 14.82
CA THR A 13 4.22 5.18 14.54
C THR A 13 4.51 5.36 13.06
N ILE A 14 3.48 5.76 12.31
CA ILE A 14 3.57 5.93 10.86
C ILE A 14 3.64 7.42 10.56
N LYS A 15 4.66 7.85 9.80
CA LYS A 15 4.67 9.20 9.23
C LYS A 15 3.74 9.20 8.01
N LEU A 16 2.74 10.08 8.02
CA LEU A 16 1.85 10.21 6.88
C LEU A 16 2.62 10.77 5.67
N PRO A 17 2.29 10.29 4.45
CA PRO A 17 2.87 10.82 3.23
C PRO A 17 2.40 12.27 3.01
N GLU A 18 3.21 13.03 2.27
CA GLU A 18 2.91 14.42 1.90
C GLU A 18 1.89 14.47 0.74
N LYS A 19 1.85 13.41 -0.06
CA LYS A 19 0.98 13.27 -1.23
C LYS A 19 0.33 11.90 -1.27
N TRP A 20 -0.89 11.84 -1.80
CA TRP A 20 -1.59 10.60 -2.11
C TRP A 20 -1.81 10.47 -3.61
N ILE A 21 -1.73 9.25 -4.13
CA ILE A 21 -2.12 8.90 -5.50
C ILE A 21 -3.00 7.64 -5.49
N GLY A 22 -3.88 7.52 -6.48
CA GLY A 22 -4.67 6.32 -6.65
C GLY A 22 -3.82 5.15 -7.17
N PHE A 23 -4.21 3.92 -6.86
CA PHE A 23 -3.52 2.72 -7.37
C PHE A 23 -3.32 2.73 -8.91
N ASN A 24 -4.27 3.29 -9.65
CA ASN A 24 -4.21 3.38 -11.11
C ASN A 24 -3.01 4.21 -11.62
N GLU A 25 -2.44 5.08 -10.79
CA GLU A 25 -1.30 5.93 -11.14
C GLU A 25 0.06 5.28 -10.82
N VAL A 26 0.08 4.18 -10.04
CA VAL A 26 1.30 3.56 -9.48
C VAL A 26 2.33 3.15 -10.53
N ASN A 27 1.88 2.67 -11.69
CA ASN A 27 2.77 2.19 -12.75
C ASN A 27 3.33 3.31 -13.63
N THR A 28 2.65 4.45 -13.69
CA THR A 28 3.04 5.61 -14.51
C THR A 28 3.62 6.75 -13.68
N TYR A 29 3.57 6.64 -12.36
CA TYR A 29 4.10 7.64 -11.43
C TYR A 29 5.61 7.82 -11.58
N LYS A 30 6.03 9.07 -11.76
CA LYS A 30 7.45 9.47 -11.92
C LYS A 30 7.96 10.35 -10.78
N GLY A 31 7.14 10.61 -9.77
CA GLY A 31 7.55 11.45 -8.62
C GLY A 31 8.25 10.66 -7.52
N GLU A 32 8.53 11.37 -6.42
CA GLU A 32 9.20 10.81 -5.23
C GLU A 32 8.28 9.84 -4.48
N CYS A 33 8.50 8.54 -4.68
CA CYS A 33 7.68 7.48 -4.07
C CYS A 33 7.82 7.47 -2.53
N THR A 34 8.99 7.82 -1.99
CA THR A 34 9.28 7.83 -0.55
C THR A 34 8.52 8.90 0.24
N GLN A 35 7.87 9.85 -0.43
CA GLN A 35 7.01 10.87 0.18
C GLN A 35 5.54 10.72 -0.24
N THR A 36 5.24 9.72 -1.07
CA THR A 36 3.92 9.51 -1.67
C THR A 36 3.27 8.23 -1.13
N GLY A 37 2.02 8.34 -0.71
CA GLY A 37 1.17 7.20 -0.36
C GLY A 37 0.31 6.76 -1.53
N VAL A 38 0.01 5.47 -1.58
CA VAL A 38 -0.95 4.87 -2.50
C VAL A 38 -2.24 4.59 -1.74
N HIS A 39 -3.37 5.01 -2.30
CA HIS A 39 -4.66 4.63 -1.76
C HIS A 39 -5.50 3.78 -2.72
N PHE A 40 -6.26 2.87 -2.12
CA PHE A 40 -7.30 2.09 -2.78
C PHE A 40 -8.67 2.64 -2.42
N PHE A 41 -9.51 2.81 -3.42
CA PHE A 41 -10.94 3.05 -3.22
C PHE A 41 -11.65 1.73 -2.99
N LEU A 42 -12.66 1.73 -2.11
CA LEU A 42 -13.45 0.54 -1.79
C LEU A 42 -14.16 -0.05 -3.03
N ASP A 43 -14.60 0.83 -3.93
CA ASP A 43 -15.43 0.45 -5.08
C ASP A 43 -14.64 0.01 -6.32
N ASP A 44 -13.33 0.24 -6.32
CA ASP A 44 -12.46 -0.09 -7.45
C ASP A 44 -11.84 -1.45 -7.13
N TYR A 45 -12.43 -2.55 -7.65
CA TYR A 45 -12.05 -3.97 -7.47
C TYR A 45 -10.58 -4.32 -7.89
N GLN A 46 -9.71 -3.33 -8.00
CA GLN A 46 -8.30 -3.38 -8.35
C GLN A 46 -7.47 -4.28 -7.44
N PHE A 47 -7.96 -4.60 -6.24
CA PHE A 47 -7.29 -5.57 -5.37
C PHE A 47 -7.12 -6.94 -6.03
N GLU A 48 -8.10 -7.38 -6.84
CA GLU A 48 -7.98 -8.63 -7.59
C GLU A 48 -6.80 -8.62 -8.56
N ARG A 49 -6.44 -7.45 -9.13
CA ARG A 49 -5.28 -7.36 -10.03
C ARG A 49 -3.97 -7.64 -9.31
N ILE A 50 -3.86 -7.16 -8.06
CA ILE A 50 -2.69 -7.44 -7.21
C ILE A 50 -2.68 -8.90 -6.84
N TRP A 51 -3.81 -9.45 -6.43
CA TRP A 51 -3.93 -10.86 -6.03
C TRP A 51 -3.56 -11.82 -7.17
N ASN A 52 -3.94 -11.49 -8.40
CA ASN A 52 -3.61 -12.28 -9.58
C ASN A 52 -2.14 -12.17 -10.01
N ARG A 53 -1.43 -11.07 -9.66
CA ARG A 53 -0.02 -10.84 -10.05
C ARG A 53 0.81 -10.21 -8.92
N PRO A 54 0.90 -10.84 -7.74
CA PRO A 54 1.39 -10.19 -6.53
C PRO A 54 2.87 -9.78 -6.66
N THR A 55 3.69 -10.62 -7.29
CA THR A 55 5.13 -10.34 -7.47
C THR A 55 5.40 -9.05 -8.26
N VAL A 56 4.52 -8.70 -9.21
CA VAL A 56 4.66 -7.49 -10.03
C VAL A 56 4.28 -6.26 -9.22
N TYR A 57 3.10 -6.30 -8.61
CA TYR A 57 2.54 -5.13 -7.93
C TYR A 57 3.21 -4.86 -6.58
N VAL A 58 3.54 -5.89 -5.79
CA VAL A 58 4.23 -5.72 -4.50
C VAL A 58 5.59 -5.04 -4.70
N LYS A 59 6.34 -5.41 -5.76
CA LYS A 59 7.64 -4.78 -6.06
C LYS A 59 7.51 -3.28 -6.40
N GLN A 60 6.39 -2.88 -7.00
CA GLN A 60 6.15 -1.48 -7.32
C GLN A 60 5.62 -0.71 -6.09
N LEU A 61 4.67 -1.30 -5.37
CA LEU A 61 4.08 -0.74 -4.15
C LEU A 61 5.12 -0.58 -3.03
N SER A 62 6.12 -1.46 -2.94
CA SER A 62 7.17 -1.37 -1.92
C SER A 62 8.07 -0.13 -2.06
N LYS A 63 7.95 0.64 -3.14
CA LYS A 63 8.67 1.90 -3.34
C LYS A 63 7.98 3.09 -2.66
N PHE A 64 6.68 2.96 -2.38
CA PHE A 64 5.87 4.01 -1.79
C PHE A 64 5.99 4.00 -0.27
N SER A 65 5.83 5.16 0.37
CA SER A 65 6.00 5.28 1.82
C SER A 65 4.86 4.66 2.63
N LEU A 66 3.67 4.59 2.03
CA LEU A 66 2.48 4.04 2.67
C LEU A 66 1.52 3.50 1.61
N VAL A 67 0.84 2.41 1.95
CA VAL A 67 -0.27 1.86 1.17
C VAL A 67 -1.47 1.73 2.10
N ALA A 68 -2.59 2.37 1.76
CA ALA A 68 -3.78 2.43 2.61
C ALA A 68 -5.07 2.21 1.81
N TYR A 69 -6.12 1.80 2.50
CA TYR A 69 -7.49 1.84 1.98
C TYR A 69 -8.15 3.12 2.47
N THR A 70 -8.86 3.81 1.59
CA THR A 70 -9.67 4.98 1.94
C THR A 70 -11.14 4.64 1.71
N LEU A 71 -11.99 5.01 2.67
CA LEU A 71 -13.46 4.90 2.57
C LEU A 71 -14.01 5.88 1.53
#